data_AF-A0AA35RBM7-F1
#
_entry.id   AF-A0AA35RBM7-F1
#
_cell.length_a   1.000
_cell.length_b   1.000
_cell.length_c   1.000
_cell.angle_alpha   90.00
_cell.angle_beta   90.00
_cell.angle_gamma   90.00
#
_symmetry.space_group_name_H-M   'P 1'
#
loop_
_entity.id
_entity.type
_entity.pdbx_description
1 polymer ?
#
loop_
_entity_poly.entity_id
_entity_poly.type
_entity_poly.pdbx_seq_one_letter_code
_entity_poly.pdbx_strand_id
1 'polypeptide(L)'
;MYLRSPPLCSAPAILPPVTLSLSVDTALQRWHNCISVFAHVFLAEGPGGERDNFLNARAGFASRMARFRQQVSQLYDAAMTHREWSSSVSNSLSLKIRRDFLLQDALENMQQLTKFHYSQVRVKFEGEEGSGPGVNRGFFSSLANELKSSDTSKPVLKQVGVLLSEPGKQPEQSGLFAPCPFLPSHSISPSKLTTIREQRRKYFRAVGRFLGLCFWFRYTIPLMVCRHVAKYLLGRDLAWHDLAFYNADLYEGLRRMLQDVQEEKKSEEDFTNTYCCYFEAPLSGSVEPFLVDLIPGGSKIPVTPDRVQEYVRLYATFMMYGCVRDELKAMKEGLNDVIPPELLSGLTAEDFQLLLSGGSASISLSRLKSVIRFNHTHGSSPTVCDRFEKLGKTLFDPCYFINPRCGCAARVTVLD
;
A
#
# COMPACT_ATOMS: atom_id res chain seq x y z
N MET A 1 -73.85 -15.32 9.99
CA MET A 1 -73.75 -16.09 11.25
C MET A 1 -72.30 -16.11 11.68
N TYR A 2 -71.97 -15.50 12.82
CA TYR A 2 -70.70 -15.73 13.53
C TYR A 2 -70.61 -17.21 13.96
N LEU A 3 -69.41 -17.78 14.05
CA LEU A 3 -69.02 -18.77 15.09
C LEU A 3 -67.50 -19.04 15.11
N ARG A 4 -66.87 -18.50 16.18
CA ARG A 4 -65.72 -18.89 17.04
C ARG A 4 -64.60 -19.86 16.58
N SER A 5 -63.39 -19.50 17.01
CA SER A 5 -62.09 -20.20 17.01
C SER A 5 -61.93 -21.35 18.03
N PRO A 6 -60.98 -22.28 17.80
CA PRO A 6 -60.11 -22.82 18.88
C PRO A 6 -58.65 -23.11 18.39
N PRO A 7 -57.74 -23.73 19.20
CA PRO A 7 -56.99 -23.20 20.34
C PRO A 7 -55.46 -23.06 20.09
N LEU A 8 -54.75 -22.38 20.99
CA LEU A 8 -53.27 -22.29 21.04
C LEU A 8 -52.65 -23.56 21.66
N CYS A 9 -51.68 -24.21 20.99
CA CYS A 9 -50.41 -24.68 21.60
C CYS A 9 -49.50 -25.51 20.66
N SER A 10 -48.21 -25.12 20.63
CA SER A 10 -46.98 -25.94 20.79
C SER A 10 -45.85 -25.54 19.82
N ALA A 11 -44.67 -25.23 20.41
CA ALA A 11 -43.45 -24.87 19.69
C ALA A 11 -42.75 -26.11 19.10
N PRO A 12 -42.06 -26.02 17.94
CA PRO A 12 -41.38 -27.17 17.35
C PRO A 12 -40.01 -27.44 18.02
N ALA A 13 -39.70 -28.73 18.15
CA ALA A 13 -38.54 -29.29 18.83
C ALA A 13 -37.19 -29.07 18.08
N ILE A 14 -36.11 -28.89 18.85
CA ILE A 14 -34.72 -28.75 18.38
C ILE A 14 -34.09 -30.15 18.21
N LEU A 15 -33.60 -30.48 17.01
CA LEU A 15 -32.82 -31.70 16.73
C LEU A 15 -31.33 -31.51 17.08
N PRO A 16 -30.61 -32.54 17.57
CA PRO A 16 -29.20 -32.44 17.92
C PRO A 16 -28.28 -32.49 16.68
N PRO A 17 -27.07 -31.92 16.74
CA PRO A 17 -26.17 -31.86 15.58
C PRO A 17 -25.49 -33.21 15.30
N VAL A 18 -25.44 -33.57 14.02
CA VAL A 18 -24.75 -34.76 13.49
C VAL A 18 -23.23 -34.54 13.52
N THR A 19 -22.49 -35.40 14.23
CA THR A 19 -21.03 -35.44 14.23
C THR A 19 -20.54 -36.54 13.28
N LEU A 20 -19.58 -36.22 12.42
CA LEU A 20 -18.78 -37.21 11.68
C LEU A 20 -17.30 -36.98 12.01
N SER A 21 -16.54 -38.05 12.15
CA SER A 21 -15.13 -38.04 12.57
C SER A 21 -14.21 -38.18 11.35
N LEU A 22 -13.52 -37.11 10.95
CA LEU A 22 -12.43 -37.16 9.97
C LEU A 22 -11.07 -37.11 10.68
N SER A 23 -10.06 -37.82 10.16
CA SER A 23 -8.70 -37.73 10.69
C SER A 23 -8.05 -36.40 10.33
N VAL A 24 -7.15 -35.94 11.20
CA VAL A 24 -6.43 -34.66 11.09
C VAL A 24 -5.72 -34.52 9.75
N ASP A 25 -5.07 -35.58 9.25
CA ASP A 25 -4.35 -35.55 7.97
C ASP A 25 -5.29 -35.32 6.78
N THR A 26 -6.49 -35.89 6.83
CA THR A 26 -7.51 -35.69 5.79
C THR A 26 -8.07 -34.27 5.82
N ALA A 27 -8.17 -33.67 7.01
CA ALA A 27 -8.59 -32.27 7.17
C ALA A 27 -7.52 -31.29 6.66
N LEU A 28 -6.24 -31.56 6.94
CA LEU A 28 -5.11 -30.77 6.45
C LEU A 28 -4.98 -30.85 4.92
N GLN A 29 -5.15 -32.03 4.34
CA GLN A 29 -5.15 -32.20 2.88
C GLN A 29 -6.28 -31.41 2.19
N ARG A 30 -7.44 -31.30 2.84
CA ARG A 30 -8.59 -30.55 2.32
C ARG A 30 -8.43 -29.04 2.47
N TRP A 31 -7.84 -28.57 3.57
CA TRP A 31 -7.44 -27.16 3.73
C TRP A 31 -6.41 -26.77 2.67
N HIS A 32 -5.40 -27.62 2.45
CA HIS A 32 -4.42 -27.45 1.37
C HIS A 32 -5.08 -27.37 -0.01
N ASN A 33 -6.07 -28.22 -0.28
CA ASN A 33 -6.80 -28.21 -1.56
C ASN A 33 -7.71 -26.98 -1.70
N CYS A 34 -8.37 -26.51 -0.63
CA CYS A 34 -9.15 -25.26 -0.64
C CYS A 34 -8.26 -24.04 -0.90
N ILE A 35 -7.09 -23.97 -0.25
CA ILE A 35 -6.11 -22.91 -0.53
C ILE A 35 -5.57 -23.07 -1.95
N SER A 36 -5.32 -24.29 -2.43
CA SER A 36 -4.88 -24.52 -3.82
C SER A 36 -5.91 -24.13 -4.86
N VAL A 37 -7.21 -24.36 -4.61
CA VAL A 37 -8.31 -23.97 -5.52
C VAL A 37 -8.58 -22.48 -5.43
N PHE A 38 -8.58 -21.89 -4.23
CA PHE A 38 -8.65 -20.44 -4.06
C PHE A 38 -7.48 -19.75 -4.76
N ALA A 39 -6.28 -20.29 -4.56
CA ALA A 39 -5.09 -19.88 -5.30
C ALA A 39 -5.33 -20.06 -6.80
N HIS A 40 -5.64 -21.24 -7.33
CA HIS A 40 -5.89 -21.41 -8.78
C HIS A 40 -6.96 -20.49 -9.36
N VAL A 41 -8.08 -20.25 -8.69
CA VAL A 41 -9.15 -19.37 -9.21
C VAL A 41 -8.75 -17.90 -9.15
N PHE A 42 -7.98 -17.47 -8.14
CA PHE A 42 -7.46 -16.10 -8.03
C PHE A 42 -6.15 -15.89 -8.83
N LEU A 43 -5.40 -16.96 -9.11
CA LEU A 43 -4.10 -17.03 -9.80
C LEU A 43 -4.21 -17.40 -11.28
N ALA A 44 -5.29 -18.02 -11.76
CA ALA A 44 -5.41 -18.40 -13.18
C ALA A 44 -6.14 -17.33 -13.99
N GLU A 45 -7.18 -16.69 -13.43
CA GLU A 45 -8.04 -15.74 -14.16
C GLU A 45 -8.33 -14.43 -13.40
N GLY A 46 -7.59 -14.14 -12.32
CA GLY A 46 -7.78 -12.96 -11.47
C GLY A 46 -6.51 -12.15 -11.20
N PRO A 47 -6.58 -11.09 -10.35
CA PRO A 47 -5.45 -10.21 -10.01
C PRO A 47 -4.25 -10.91 -9.36
N GLY A 48 -4.38 -12.19 -8.99
CA GLY A 48 -3.30 -13.01 -8.46
C GLY A 48 -2.51 -13.76 -9.53
N GLY A 49 -2.85 -13.72 -10.82
CA GLY A 49 -2.14 -14.50 -11.83
C GLY A 49 -0.75 -14.01 -12.21
N GLU A 50 -0.28 -12.92 -11.59
CA GLU A 50 1.09 -12.47 -11.70
C GLU A 50 2.03 -13.44 -10.98
N ARG A 51 3.24 -13.65 -11.53
CA ARG A 51 4.30 -14.50 -10.93
C ARG A 51 4.65 -14.15 -9.47
N ASP A 52 4.20 -12.99 -8.98
CA ASP A 52 4.40 -12.42 -7.64
C ASP A 52 3.09 -12.09 -6.87
N ASN A 53 2.14 -13.03 -6.74
CA ASN A 53 0.95 -12.81 -5.91
C ASN A 53 1.28 -12.73 -4.39
N PHE A 54 0.49 -11.95 -3.64
CA PHE A 54 0.48 -11.81 -2.18
C PHE A 54 0.64 -13.11 -1.39
N LEU A 55 0.02 -14.22 -1.84
CA LEU A 55 0.15 -15.53 -1.19
C LEU A 55 1.54 -16.18 -1.43
N ASN A 56 2.11 -16.06 -2.63
CA ASN A 56 3.51 -16.44 -2.93
C ASN A 56 4.51 -15.49 -2.25
N ALA A 57 4.19 -14.20 -2.17
CA ALA A 57 4.95 -13.23 -1.40
C ALA A 57 4.98 -13.63 0.09
N ARG A 58 3.86 -14.04 0.69
CA ARG A 58 3.87 -14.54 2.08
C ARG A 58 4.59 -15.87 2.26
N ALA A 59 4.47 -16.82 1.32
CA ALA A 59 5.08 -18.15 1.42
C ALA A 59 6.62 -18.13 1.46
N GLY A 60 7.27 -17.04 1.02
CA GLY A 60 8.72 -16.86 1.07
C GLY A 60 9.22 -15.68 1.89
N PHE A 61 8.33 -14.93 2.55
CA PHE A 61 8.67 -13.69 3.25
C PHE A 61 9.79 -13.91 4.29
N ALA A 62 9.61 -14.89 5.18
CA ALA A 62 10.58 -15.17 6.25
C ALA A 62 11.98 -15.45 5.69
N SER A 63 12.07 -16.25 4.62
CA SER A 63 13.33 -16.59 3.96
C SER A 63 13.96 -15.39 3.24
N ARG A 64 13.18 -14.59 2.51
CA ARG A 64 13.68 -13.39 1.83
C ARG A 64 14.14 -12.33 2.83
N MET A 65 13.44 -12.19 3.95
CA MET A 65 13.83 -11.31 5.06
C MET A 65 15.08 -11.77 5.77
N ALA A 66 15.18 -13.06 6.07
CA ALA A 66 16.40 -13.61 6.65
C ALA A 66 17.60 -13.34 5.73
N ARG A 67 17.45 -13.59 4.43
CA ARG A 67 18.48 -13.31 3.41
C ARG A 67 18.84 -11.83 3.35
N PHE A 68 17.85 -10.94 3.24
CA PHE A 68 18.09 -9.49 3.23
C PHE A 68 18.83 -9.03 4.48
N ARG A 69 18.36 -9.42 5.67
CA ARG A 69 18.98 -9.06 6.95
C ARG A 69 20.39 -9.61 7.08
N GLN A 70 20.63 -10.83 6.59
CA GLN A 70 21.95 -11.45 6.56
C GLN A 70 22.90 -10.68 5.64
N GLN A 71 22.46 -10.33 4.41
CA GLN A 71 23.26 -9.55 3.47
C GLN A 71 23.59 -8.15 3.99
N VAL A 72 22.61 -7.47 4.61
CA VAL A 72 22.84 -6.18 5.28
C VAL A 72 23.84 -6.34 6.43
N SER A 73 23.74 -7.41 7.23
CA SER A 73 24.71 -7.69 8.30
C SER A 73 26.11 -7.93 7.75
N GLN A 74 26.23 -8.72 6.68
CA GLN A 74 27.52 -8.99 6.04
C GLN A 74 28.16 -7.71 5.48
N LEU A 75 27.38 -6.83 4.86
CA LEU A 75 27.86 -5.53 4.42
C LEU A 75 28.29 -4.64 5.58
N TYR A 76 27.50 -4.65 6.66
CA TYR A 76 27.82 -3.93 7.88
C TYR A 76 29.16 -4.42 8.46
N ASP A 77 29.32 -5.74 8.61
CA ASP A 77 30.53 -6.37 9.14
C ASP A 77 31.73 -6.10 8.22
N ALA A 78 31.59 -6.28 6.90
CA ALA A 78 32.66 -6.01 5.93
C ALA A 78 33.09 -4.53 5.95
N ALA A 79 32.15 -3.59 6.10
CA ALA A 79 32.44 -2.18 6.24
C ALA A 79 33.22 -1.86 7.54
N MET A 80 33.05 -2.68 8.58
CA MET A 80 33.80 -2.57 9.83
C MET A 80 35.17 -3.26 9.75
N THR A 81 35.28 -4.45 9.16
CA THR A 81 36.53 -5.24 9.08
C THR A 81 37.59 -4.58 8.20
N HIS A 82 37.22 -3.97 7.06
CA HIS A 82 38.17 -3.25 6.19
C HIS A 82 38.81 -2.00 6.85
N ARG A 83 38.37 -1.61 8.05
CA ARG A 83 38.80 -0.39 8.74
C ARG A 83 39.74 -0.61 9.92
N GLU A 84 39.99 -1.84 10.35
CA GLU A 84 40.96 -2.12 11.42
C GLU A 84 42.38 -1.66 11.06
N TRP A 85 42.67 -1.44 9.76
CA TRP A 85 43.96 -0.88 9.29
C TRP A 85 44.00 0.67 9.24
N SER A 86 42.86 1.37 9.25
CA SER A 86 42.81 2.83 9.30
C SER A 86 42.33 3.28 10.68
N SER A 87 43.25 3.48 11.60
CA SER A 87 42.98 4.04 12.91
C SER A 87 42.16 5.34 12.81
N SER A 88 41.01 5.38 13.49
CA SER A 88 40.38 6.59 14.08
C SER A 88 39.09 7.19 13.48
N VAL A 89 38.27 6.50 12.66
CA VAL A 89 36.92 7.03 12.35
C VAL A 89 35.83 5.94 12.44
N SER A 90 35.25 5.78 13.63
CA SER A 90 33.87 5.29 13.74
C SER A 90 32.97 6.29 13.01
N ASN A 91 32.37 5.88 11.87
CA ASN A 91 31.46 6.74 11.12
C ASN A 91 30.08 6.73 11.82
N SER A 92 30.03 7.36 13.00
CA SER A 92 28.80 7.59 13.74
C SER A 92 28.03 8.72 13.06
N LEU A 93 26.85 8.40 12.52
CA LEU A 93 25.94 9.42 12.02
C LEU A 93 25.39 10.21 13.21
N SER A 94 25.86 11.44 13.38
CA SER A 94 25.41 12.31 14.47
C SER A 94 24.37 13.30 13.94
N LEU A 95 23.14 13.20 14.45
CA LEU A 95 22.02 14.06 14.04
C LEU A 95 21.68 15.00 15.21
N LYS A 96 21.76 16.31 14.98
CA LYS A 96 21.33 17.34 15.92
C LYS A 96 19.97 17.88 15.47
N ILE A 97 18.97 17.77 16.33
CA ILE A 97 17.56 18.03 15.96
C ILE A 97 16.91 18.92 17.01
N ARG A 98 16.20 19.96 16.57
CA ARG A 98 15.27 20.73 17.42
C ARG A 98 13.88 20.12 17.34
N ARG A 99 13.21 19.91 18.48
CA ARG A 99 11.87 19.30 18.48
C ARG A 99 10.86 20.08 17.66
N ASP A 100 10.87 21.40 17.77
CA ASP A 100 9.93 22.28 17.06
C ASP A 100 10.17 22.32 15.55
N PHE A 101 11.37 21.91 15.10
CA PHE A 101 11.78 21.88 13.69
C PHE A 101 12.17 20.47 13.24
N LEU A 102 11.58 19.43 13.86
CA LEU A 102 11.98 18.03 13.68
C LEU A 102 12.05 17.63 12.20
N LEU A 103 11.01 17.95 11.42
CA LEU A 103 10.95 17.62 10.00
C LEU A 103 12.05 18.34 9.21
N GLN A 104 12.26 19.63 9.50
CA GLN A 104 13.25 20.45 8.80
C GLN A 104 14.67 19.96 9.05
N ASP A 105 15.04 19.92 10.33
CA ASP A 105 16.39 19.55 10.74
C ASP A 105 16.70 18.14 10.28
N ALA A 106 15.75 17.20 10.40
CA ALA A 106 15.95 15.84 9.91
C ALA A 106 16.23 15.82 8.41
N LEU A 107 15.38 16.44 7.59
CA LEU A 107 15.55 16.40 6.14
C LEU A 107 16.84 17.10 5.69
N GLU A 108 17.21 18.22 6.30
CA GLU A 108 18.46 18.93 6.01
C GLU A 108 19.69 18.11 6.41
N ASN A 109 19.70 17.49 7.59
CA ASN A 109 20.77 16.57 7.98
C ASN A 109 20.86 15.37 7.03
N MET A 110 19.72 14.81 6.62
CA MET A 110 19.66 13.67 5.69
C MET A 110 20.16 14.04 4.28
N GLN A 111 20.02 15.30 3.85
CA GLN A 111 20.60 15.79 2.59
C GLN A 111 22.13 15.83 2.61
N GLN A 112 22.74 16.02 3.77
CA GLN A 112 24.19 16.11 3.95
C GLN A 112 24.87 14.73 4.06
N LEU A 113 24.10 13.64 4.10
CA LEU A 113 24.67 12.29 4.15
C LEU A 113 25.54 12.02 2.92
N THR A 114 26.71 11.45 3.19
CA THR A 114 27.57 10.87 2.16
C THR A 114 27.09 9.45 1.85
N LYS A 115 27.46 8.90 0.69
CA LYS A 115 27.07 7.55 0.24
C LYS A 115 27.74 6.41 1.04
N PHE A 116 27.96 6.59 2.35
CA PHE A 116 28.72 5.67 3.18
C PHE A 116 27.87 5.00 4.26
N HIS A 117 28.11 3.71 4.49
CA HIS A 117 27.47 2.89 5.51
C HIS A 117 27.90 3.29 6.93
N TYR A 118 26.99 3.85 7.72
CA TYR A 118 27.27 4.28 9.10
C TYR A 118 27.23 3.10 10.08
N SER A 119 28.16 3.04 11.03
CA SER A 119 28.17 1.97 12.05
C SER A 119 27.07 2.18 13.10
N GLN A 120 26.81 3.43 13.44
CA GLN A 120 25.80 3.78 14.44
C GLN A 120 25.17 5.11 14.07
N VAL A 121 23.95 5.33 14.54
CA VAL A 121 23.30 6.63 14.53
C VAL A 121 23.19 7.13 15.96
N ARG A 122 23.44 8.42 16.15
CA ARG A 122 23.31 9.12 17.43
C ARG A 122 22.47 10.36 17.20
N VAL A 123 21.21 10.30 17.60
CA VAL A 123 20.33 11.46 17.62
C VAL A 123 20.49 12.18 18.95
N LYS A 124 20.65 13.50 18.89
CA LYS A 124 20.65 14.39 20.05
C LYS A 124 19.67 15.52 19.82
N PHE A 125 18.70 15.67 20.73
CA PHE A 125 17.79 16.81 20.72
C PHE A 125 18.47 18.02 21.37
N GLU A 126 18.31 19.19 20.77
CA GLU A 126 18.88 20.43 21.31
C GLU A 126 18.21 20.79 22.63
N GLY A 127 19.02 21.12 23.65
CA GLY A 127 18.52 21.43 25.00
C GLY A 127 18.14 20.23 25.86
N GLU A 128 18.25 19.00 25.36
CA GLU A 128 17.89 17.78 26.11
C GLU A 128 19.11 16.95 26.54
N GLU A 129 19.08 16.51 27.79
CA GLU A 129 20.02 15.51 28.31
C GLU A 129 19.51 14.11 27.96
N GLY A 130 20.04 13.56 26.86
CA GLY A 130 19.69 12.21 26.44
C GLY A 130 20.28 11.85 25.08
N SER A 131 20.91 10.69 24.99
CA SER A 131 21.28 10.07 23.72
C SER A 131 21.27 8.56 23.88
N GLY A 132 20.95 7.83 22.83
CA GLY A 132 21.00 6.37 22.84
C GLY A 132 19.91 5.69 22.01
N PRO A 133 19.82 4.35 22.08
CA PRO A 133 18.94 3.57 21.22
C PRO A 133 17.45 3.92 21.34
N GLY A 134 16.98 4.25 22.54
CA GLY A 134 15.59 4.68 22.78
C GLY A 134 15.27 6.01 22.10
N VAL A 135 16.18 7.00 22.23
CA VAL A 135 16.06 8.32 21.58
C VAL A 135 16.08 8.17 20.06
N ASN A 136 16.96 7.32 19.53
CA ASN A 136 17.02 7.02 18.10
C ASN A 136 15.68 6.44 17.60
N ARG A 137 15.16 5.39 18.25
CA ARG A 137 13.86 4.79 17.86
C ARG A 137 12.73 5.81 17.90
N GLY A 138 12.69 6.63 18.96
CA GLY A 138 11.75 7.74 19.11
C GLY A 138 11.83 8.72 17.94
N PHE A 139 13.04 9.16 17.58
CA PHE A 139 13.27 10.07 16.45
C PHE A 139 12.76 9.50 15.12
N PHE A 140 13.10 8.25 14.78
CA PHE A 140 12.65 7.63 13.52
C PHE A 140 11.11 7.53 13.48
N SER A 141 10.49 7.18 14.60
CA SER A 141 9.02 7.14 14.71
C SER A 141 8.38 8.53 14.59
N SER A 142 8.92 9.53 15.28
CA SER A 142 8.46 10.92 15.20
C SER A 142 8.59 11.51 13.80
N LEU A 143 9.73 11.28 13.13
CA LEU A 143 9.94 11.75 11.75
C LEU A 143 8.96 11.10 10.77
N ALA A 144 8.69 9.81 10.93
CA ALA A 144 7.69 9.12 10.13
C ALA A 144 6.29 9.72 10.33
N ASN A 145 5.93 10.12 11.55
CA ASN A 145 4.67 10.83 11.82
C ASN A 145 4.64 12.24 11.23
N GLU A 146 5.74 12.96 11.31
CA GLU A 146 5.89 14.29 10.71
C GLU A 146 5.75 14.26 9.18
N LEU A 147 6.28 13.24 8.52
CA LEU A 147 6.14 13.07 7.06
C LEU A 147 4.69 12.83 6.59
N LYS A 148 3.84 12.29 7.48
CA LYS A 148 2.42 12.07 7.21
C LYS A 148 1.58 13.35 7.41
N SER A 149 2.15 14.37 8.04
CA SER A 149 1.44 15.61 8.37
C SER A 149 1.22 16.48 7.13
N SER A 150 -0.01 16.95 6.98
CA SER A 150 -0.39 17.96 5.97
C SER A 150 -0.39 19.39 6.54
N ASP A 151 0.21 19.61 7.71
CA ASP A 151 0.19 20.89 8.40
C ASP A 151 1.12 21.92 7.73
N THR A 152 0.51 22.78 6.90
CA THR A 152 1.23 23.83 6.17
C THR A 152 1.70 25.00 7.06
N SER A 153 1.39 25.00 8.37
CA SER A 153 1.99 25.95 9.30
C SER A 153 3.49 25.68 9.50
N LYS A 154 3.94 24.44 9.26
CA LYS A 154 5.34 24.03 9.37
C LYS A 154 6.20 24.74 8.31
N PRO A 155 7.34 25.34 8.67
CA PRO A 155 8.16 26.14 7.75
C PRO A 155 8.54 25.41 6.45
N VAL A 156 8.93 24.13 6.57
CA VAL A 156 9.29 23.28 5.42
C VAL A 156 8.13 23.11 4.47
N LEU A 157 6.95 22.76 4.99
CA LEU A 157 5.77 22.48 4.17
C LEU A 157 5.20 23.77 3.58
N LYS A 158 5.35 24.91 4.25
CA LYS A 158 5.05 26.23 3.69
C LYS A 158 5.95 26.58 2.51
N GLN A 159 7.20 26.13 2.52
CA GLN A 159 8.17 26.39 1.47
C GLN A 159 8.00 25.48 0.25
N VAL A 160 7.83 24.16 0.47
CA VAL A 160 7.87 23.15 -0.61
C VAL A 160 6.54 22.43 -0.83
N GLY A 161 5.49 22.77 -0.09
CA GLY A 161 4.22 22.05 -0.07
C GLY A 161 4.28 20.74 0.73
N VAL A 162 3.12 20.13 0.95
CA VAL A 162 2.98 18.81 1.58
C VAL A 162 3.83 17.77 0.83
N LEU A 163 4.57 16.92 1.55
CA LEU A 163 5.46 15.92 0.93
C LEU A 163 4.73 14.62 0.60
N LEU A 164 4.08 14.01 1.58
CA LEU A 164 3.31 12.77 1.39
C LEU A 164 1.83 13.03 1.65
N SER A 165 0.96 12.33 0.94
CA SER A 165 -0.49 12.39 1.12
C SER A 165 -1.10 10.99 1.04
N GLU A 166 -2.25 10.81 1.68
CA GLU A 166 -3.09 9.61 1.53
C GLU A 166 -3.98 9.79 0.30
N PRO A 167 -3.79 8.99 -0.76
CA PRO A 167 -4.57 9.12 -1.99
C PRO A 167 -5.91 8.38 -1.94
N GLY A 168 -6.01 7.35 -1.10
CA GLY A 168 -7.23 6.58 -0.87
C GLY A 168 -8.22 7.36 -0.01
N LYS A 169 -9.51 7.28 -0.36
CA LYS A 169 -10.60 7.89 0.42
C LYS A 169 -11.31 6.88 1.33
N GLN A 170 -11.13 5.59 1.05
CA GLN A 170 -11.80 4.51 1.77
C GLN A 170 -11.03 4.13 3.05
N PRO A 171 -11.73 3.70 4.12
CA PRO A 171 -11.09 3.29 5.38
C PRO A 171 -10.04 2.19 5.21
N GLU A 172 -10.29 1.23 4.33
CA GLU A 172 -9.38 0.11 4.04
C GLU A 172 -8.12 0.52 3.25
N GLN A 173 -8.11 1.71 2.68
CA GLN A 173 -6.93 2.34 2.05
C GLN A 173 -6.28 3.41 2.94
N SER A 174 -6.86 3.67 4.12
CA SER A 174 -6.32 4.64 5.07
C SER A 174 -4.96 4.20 5.59
N GLY A 175 -4.08 5.17 5.83
CA GLY A 175 -2.73 4.95 6.32
C GLY A 175 -1.71 4.53 5.25
N LEU A 176 -2.08 4.50 3.96
CA LEU A 176 -1.14 4.33 2.84
C LEU A 176 -0.75 5.67 2.23
N PHE A 177 0.54 5.99 2.24
CA PHE A 177 1.06 7.28 1.80
C PHE A 177 1.78 7.19 0.45
N ALA A 178 1.57 8.20 -0.39
CA ALA A 178 2.31 8.40 -1.63
C ALA A 178 2.89 9.82 -1.70
N PRO A 179 3.91 10.08 -2.54
CA PRO A 179 4.33 11.44 -2.85
C PRO A 179 3.12 12.29 -3.24
N CYS A 180 2.97 13.45 -2.60
CA CYS A 180 1.92 14.39 -2.91
C CYS A 180 2.30 15.14 -4.20
N PRO A 181 1.42 15.24 -5.21
CA PRO A 181 1.67 16.07 -6.37
C PRO A 181 1.91 17.53 -5.98
N PHE A 182 2.88 18.17 -6.64
CA PHE A 182 3.19 19.57 -6.35
C PHE A 182 2.36 20.51 -7.24
N LEU A 183 1.40 21.22 -6.64
CA LEU A 183 0.66 22.28 -7.31
C LEU A 183 1.28 23.66 -7.00
N PRO A 184 1.89 24.32 -8.00
CA PRO A 184 2.34 25.68 -7.83
C PRO A 184 1.15 26.66 -7.85
N SER A 185 1.15 27.63 -6.95
CA SER A 185 0.22 28.77 -7.04
C SER A 185 0.53 29.58 -8.31
N HIS A 186 -0.52 30.04 -9.01
CA HIS A 186 -0.42 30.91 -10.19
C HIS A 186 0.38 32.21 -9.96
N SER A 187 0.63 32.58 -8.70
CA SER A 187 1.37 33.78 -8.31
C SER A 187 2.90 33.61 -8.21
N ILE A 188 3.43 32.39 -8.42
CA ILE A 188 4.85 32.09 -8.20
C ILE A 188 5.65 32.37 -9.49
N SER A 189 6.71 33.19 -9.39
CA SER A 189 7.60 33.45 -10.51
C SER A 189 8.34 32.18 -10.98
N PRO A 190 8.69 32.06 -12.29
CA PRO A 190 9.36 30.87 -12.81
C PRO A 190 10.66 30.50 -12.08
N SER A 191 11.49 31.49 -11.72
CA SER A 191 12.74 31.27 -10.98
C SER A 191 12.52 30.79 -9.55
N LYS A 192 11.44 31.24 -8.90
CA LYS A 192 11.08 30.75 -7.57
C LYS A 192 10.54 29.33 -7.64
N LEU A 193 9.77 29.02 -8.69
CA LEU A 193 9.24 27.69 -8.94
C LEU A 193 10.35 26.64 -9.17
N THR A 194 11.38 26.97 -9.93
CA THR A 194 12.54 26.07 -10.14
C THR A 194 13.23 25.77 -8.82
N THR A 195 13.51 26.81 -8.01
CA THR A 195 14.15 26.65 -6.69
C THR A 195 13.31 25.78 -5.75
N ILE A 196 11.98 25.96 -5.72
CA ILE A 196 11.09 25.14 -4.91
C ILE A 196 11.13 23.67 -5.36
N ARG A 197 11.05 23.42 -6.67
CA ARG A 197 11.12 22.05 -7.23
C ARG A 197 12.45 21.38 -6.94
N GLU A 198 13.56 22.09 -7.05
CA GLU A 198 14.88 21.58 -6.68
C GLU A 198 14.96 21.23 -5.20
N GLN A 199 14.48 22.11 -4.32
CA GLN A 199 14.48 21.84 -2.88
C GLN A 199 13.57 20.66 -2.53
N ARG A 200 12.37 20.58 -3.13
CA ARG A 200 11.45 19.47 -2.99
C ARG A 200 12.12 18.15 -3.40
N ARG A 201 12.80 18.11 -4.55
CA ARG A 201 13.58 16.96 -5.02
C ARG A 201 14.65 16.54 -4.00
N LYS A 202 15.40 17.50 -3.43
CA LYS A 202 16.39 17.20 -2.38
C LYS A 202 15.74 16.62 -1.12
N TYR A 203 14.57 17.12 -0.72
CA TYR A 203 13.81 16.54 0.39
C TYR A 203 13.31 15.13 0.10
N PHE A 204 12.84 14.84 -1.11
CA PHE A 204 12.48 13.45 -1.46
C PHE A 204 13.68 12.50 -1.47
N ARG A 205 14.86 12.96 -1.89
CA ARG A 205 16.09 12.19 -1.73
C ARG A 205 16.42 11.95 -0.25
N ALA A 206 16.23 12.94 0.61
CA ALA A 206 16.35 12.77 2.06
C ALA A 206 15.33 11.77 2.63
N VAL A 207 14.08 11.78 2.16
CA VAL A 207 13.07 10.76 2.53
C VAL A 207 13.55 9.36 2.10
N GLY A 208 14.08 9.22 0.89
CA GLY A 208 14.68 7.97 0.43
C GLY A 208 15.80 7.46 1.34
N ARG A 209 16.72 8.35 1.73
CA ARG A 209 17.80 8.04 2.67
C ARG A 209 17.27 7.63 4.04
N PHE A 210 16.26 8.33 4.53
CA PHE A 210 15.58 7.98 5.78
C PHE A 210 15.01 6.55 5.74
N LEU A 211 14.32 6.16 4.66
CA LEU A 211 13.84 4.78 4.48
C LEU A 211 15.00 3.78 4.43
N GLY A 212 16.08 4.11 3.72
CA GLY A 212 17.28 3.29 3.67
C GLY A 212 17.93 3.09 5.05
N LEU A 213 18.01 4.15 5.86
CA LEU A 213 18.52 4.08 7.23
C LEU A 213 17.62 3.23 8.14
N CYS A 214 16.30 3.24 7.92
CA CYS A 214 15.38 2.33 8.61
C CYS A 214 15.76 0.87 8.35
N PHE A 215 16.03 0.52 7.09
CA PHE A 215 16.48 -0.83 6.72
C PHE A 215 17.87 -1.16 7.27
N TRP A 216 18.80 -0.22 7.16
CA TRP A 216 20.18 -0.37 7.59
C TRP A 216 20.29 -0.65 9.09
N PHE A 217 19.65 0.19 9.92
CA PHE A 217 19.66 0.06 11.37
C PHE A 217 18.54 -0.83 11.94
N ARG A 218 17.69 -1.41 11.06
CA ARG A 218 16.53 -2.23 11.42
C ARG A 218 15.55 -1.50 12.34
N TYR A 219 15.35 -0.21 12.11
CA TYR A 219 14.30 0.56 12.78
C TYR A 219 13.00 0.42 12.03
N THR A 220 11.96 0.03 12.76
CA THR A 220 10.58 0.02 12.26
C THR A 220 9.91 1.35 12.57
N ILE A 221 9.11 1.85 11.63
CA ILE A 221 8.47 3.16 11.69
C ILE A 221 6.97 3.05 11.39
N PRO A 222 6.13 3.94 11.95
CA PRO A 222 4.70 3.96 11.68
C PRO A 222 4.38 4.63 10.33
N LEU A 223 5.02 4.21 9.24
CA LEU A 223 4.77 4.73 7.89
C LEU A 223 4.60 3.56 6.92
N MET A 224 3.48 3.55 6.21
CA MET A 224 3.22 2.61 5.12
C MET A 224 3.09 3.39 3.82
N VAL A 225 3.77 2.93 2.77
CA VAL A 225 3.73 3.58 1.45
C VAL A 225 2.77 2.86 0.50
N CYS A 226 2.16 3.53 -0.47
CA CYS A 226 1.34 2.84 -1.47
C CYS A 226 2.15 1.80 -2.25
N ARG A 227 1.49 0.74 -2.72
CA ARG A 227 2.14 -0.40 -3.42
C ARG A 227 3.00 0.05 -4.61
N HIS A 228 2.50 0.98 -5.43
CA HIS A 228 3.23 1.52 -6.57
C HIS A 228 4.53 2.25 -6.17
N VAL A 229 4.56 2.93 -5.01
CA VAL A 229 5.77 3.58 -4.49
C VAL A 229 6.82 2.53 -4.15
N ALA A 230 6.44 1.50 -3.39
CA ALA A 230 7.34 0.41 -3.04
C ALA A 230 7.87 -0.32 -4.29
N LYS A 231 7.00 -0.63 -5.26
CA LYS A 231 7.39 -1.22 -6.55
C LYS A 231 8.41 -0.35 -7.28
N TYR A 232 8.17 0.96 -7.38
CA TYR A 232 9.08 1.88 -8.05
C TYR A 232 10.47 1.93 -7.39
N LEU A 233 10.51 2.06 -6.06
CA LEU A 233 11.75 2.08 -5.28
C LEU A 233 12.56 0.80 -5.48
N LEU A 234 11.89 -0.36 -5.51
CA LEU A 234 12.49 -1.67 -5.79
C LEU A 234 12.84 -1.91 -7.27
N GLY A 235 12.44 -1.02 -8.19
CA GLY A 235 12.65 -1.21 -9.63
C GLY A 235 11.76 -2.27 -10.27
N ARG A 236 10.54 -2.44 -9.76
CA ARG A 236 9.50 -3.29 -10.35
C ARG A 236 8.61 -2.49 -11.29
N ASP A 237 8.09 -3.17 -12.30
CA ASP A 237 7.15 -2.57 -13.26
C ASP A 237 5.82 -2.22 -12.60
N LEU A 238 5.27 -1.06 -12.93
CA LEU A 238 3.97 -0.62 -12.46
C LEU A 238 2.87 -1.14 -13.40
N ALA A 239 1.87 -1.80 -12.84
CA ALA A 239 0.69 -2.26 -13.57
C ALA A 239 -0.50 -1.33 -13.26
N TRP A 240 -1.47 -1.23 -14.17
CA TRP A 240 -2.67 -0.42 -13.90
C TRP A 240 -3.48 -0.94 -12.69
N HIS A 241 -3.39 -2.24 -12.39
CA HIS A 241 -3.98 -2.85 -11.19
C HIS A 241 -3.38 -2.30 -9.89
N ASP A 242 -2.15 -1.77 -9.89
CA ASP A 242 -1.57 -1.12 -8.71
C ASP A 242 -2.37 0.13 -8.30
N LEU A 243 -3.19 0.68 -9.21
CA LEU A 243 -4.10 1.79 -8.93
C LEU A 243 -5.14 1.40 -7.88
N ALA A 244 -5.56 0.13 -7.81
CA ALA A 244 -6.47 -0.35 -6.78
C ALA A 244 -5.91 -0.19 -5.36
N PHE A 245 -4.59 -0.13 -5.20
CA PHE A 245 -3.90 0.10 -3.91
C PHE A 245 -3.53 1.57 -3.70
N TYR A 246 -3.77 2.42 -4.69
CA TYR A 246 -3.59 3.86 -4.62
C TYR A 246 -4.93 4.56 -4.34
N ASN A 247 -5.95 4.26 -5.15
CA ASN A 247 -7.29 4.80 -5.03
C ASN A 247 -8.30 3.81 -5.63
N ALA A 248 -9.05 3.11 -4.77
CA ALA A 248 -9.93 2.02 -5.18
C ALA A 248 -11.15 2.53 -5.96
N ASP A 249 -11.70 3.68 -5.57
CA ASP A 249 -12.84 4.30 -6.25
C ASP A 249 -12.48 4.65 -7.71
N LEU A 250 -11.31 5.26 -7.90
CA LEU A 250 -10.79 5.59 -9.23
C LEU A 250 -10.56 4.33 -10.06
N TYR A 251 -9.93 3.30 -9.46
CA TYR A 251 -9.71 2.03 -10.14
C TYR A 251 -11.03 1.38 -10.58
N GLU A 252 -12.05 1.34 -9.71
CA GLU A 252 -13.34 0.73 -10.03
C GLU A 252 -14.11 1.54 -11.09
N GLY A 253 -14.00 2.87 -11.07
CA GLY A 253 -14.55 3.73 -12.11
C GLY A 253 -13.94 3.44 -13.49
N LEU A 254 -12.62 3.39 -13.58
CA LEU A 254 -11.90 3.06 -14.82
C LEU A 254 -12.14 1.61 -15.26
N ARG A 255 -12.22 0.67 -14.31
CA ARG A 255 -12.54 -0.73 -14.60
C ARG A 255 -13.94 -0.87 -15.18
N ARG A 256 -14.94 -0.18 -14.61
CA ARG A 256 -16.32 -0.19 -15.13
C ARG A 256 -16.38 0.36 -16.55
N MET A 257 -15.63 1.42 -16.84
CA MET A 257 -15.49 1.98 -18.19
C MET A 257 -14.97 0.94 -19.19
N LEU A 258 -13.97 0.13 -18.81
CA LEU A 258 -13.48 -0.97 -19.65
C LEU A 258 -14.52 -2.08 -19.84
N GLN A 259 -15.27 -2.43 -18.78
CA GLN A 259 -16.29 -3.48 -18.84
C GLN A 259 -17.45 -3.09 -19.75
N ASP A 260 -17.93 -1.84 -19.66
CA ASP A 260 -19.02 -1.33 -20.49
C ASP A 260 -18.67 -1.39 -21.98
N VAL A 261 -17.40 -1.16 -22.36
CA VAL A 261 -16.92 -1.33 -23.74
C VAL A 261 -16.84 -2.80 -24.14
N GLN A 262 -16.28 -3.66 -23.28
CA GLN A 262 -16.09 -5.08 -23.58
C GLN A 262 -17.41 -5.83 -23.77
N GLU A 263 -18.44 -5.46 -23.01
CA GLU A 263 -19.75 -6.10 -23.07
C GLU A 263 -20.65 -5.52 -24.18
N GLU A 264 -20.17 -4.53 -24.95
CA GLU A 264 -20.91 -3.82 -26.01
C GLU A 264 -22.30 -3.34 -25.54
N LYS A 265 -22.43 -3.00 -24.25
CA LYS A 265 -23.72 -2.70 -23.61
C LYS A 265 -24.31 -1.34 -24.00
N LYS A 266 -23.50 -0.45 -24.57
CA LYS A 266 -23.83 0.95 -24.82
C LYS A 266 -23.46 1.34 -26.23
N SER A 267 -24.32 2.15 -26.86
CA SER A 267 -23.93 2.85 -28.08
C SER A 267 -22.79 3.84 -27.79
N GLU A 268 -22.07 4.28 -28.83
CA GLU A 268 -21.00 5.27 -28.69
C GLU A 268 -21.52 6.60 -28.09
N GLU A 269 -22.75 7.00 -28.44
CA GLU A 269 -23.42 8.18 -27.89
C GLU A 269 -23.74 7.99 -26.40
N ASP A 270 -24.31 6.83 -26.02
CA ASP A 270 -24.59 6.51 -24.62
C ASP A 270 -23.33 6.44 -23.76
N PHE A 271 -22.24 5.90 -24.32
CA PHE A 271 -20.93 5.86 -23.67
C PHE A 271 -20.41 7.26 -23.41
N THR A 272 -20.41 8.11 -24.44
CA THR A 272 -19.94 9.50 -24.36
C THR A 272 -20.76 10.29 -23.33
N ASN A 273 -22.08 10.15 -23.34
CA ASN A 273 -22.98 10.80 -22.39
C ASN A 273 -22.87 10.26 -20.95
N THR A 274 -22.49 8.99 -20.77
CA THR A 274 -22.28 8.40 -19.45
C THR A 274 -21.01 8.96 -18.81
N TYR A 275 -19.89 8.91 -19.53
CA TYR A 275 -18.57 9.16 -18.95
C TYR A 275 -18.09 10.60 -19.11
N CYS A 276 -18.48 11.28 -20.19
CA CYS A 276 -18.19 12.69 -20.45
C CYS A 276 -16.73 13.08 -20.16
N CYS A 277 -15.77 12.23 -20.52
CA CYS A 277 -14.36 12.43 -20.19
C CYS A 277 -13.50 12.67 -21.44
N TYR A 278 -12.45 13.44 -21.21
CA TYR A 278 -11.45 13.82 -22.21
C TYR A 278 -10.09 13.22 -21.80
N PHE A 279 -9.10 13.25 -22.69
CA PHE A 279 -7.73 12.80 -22.38
C PHE A 279 -6.99 13.79 -21.48
N GLU A 280 -7.53 14.02 -20.29
CA GLU A 280 -6.98 14.86 -19.23
C GLU A 280 -7.18 14.20 -17.86
N ALA A 281 -6.40 14.62 -16.88
CA ALA A 281 -6.50 14.14 -15.50
C ALA A 281 -6.34 15.30 -14.51
N PRO A 282 -7.04 15.25 -13.35
CA PRO A 282 -6.90 16.25 -12.31
C PRO A 282 -5.58 16.05 -11.55
N LEU A 283 -4.86 17.15 -11.37
CA LEU A 283 -3.76 17.25 -10.43
C LEU A 283 -4.35 17.66 -9.07
N SER A 284 -4.40 16.72 -8.13
CA SER A 284 -5.00 16.96 -6.80
C SER A 284 -4.10 17.81 -5.91
N GLY A 285 -4.65 18.88 -5.32
CA GLY A 285 -3.98 19.73 -4.33
C GLY A 285 -4.53 21.17 -4.17
N SER A 286 -5.59 21.54 -4.89
CA SER A 286 -6.31 22.81 -4.78
C SER A 286 -7.83 22.60 -4.73
N VAL A 287 -8.57 23.63 -4.29
CA VAL A 287 -10.05 23.63 -4.19
C VAL A 287 -10.71 23.44 -5.56
N GLU A 288 -10.07 23.93 -6.63
CA GLU A 288 -10.43 23.62 -8.01
C GLU A 288 -9.44 22.64 -8.63
N PRO A 289 -9.90 21.64 -9.40
CA PRO A 289 -9.03 20.66 -10.04
C PRO A 289 -8.23 21.32 -11.17
N PHE A 290 -6.92 21.42 -11.01
CA PHE A 290 -6.03 21.78 -12.11
C PHE A 290 -5.94 20.59 -13.08
N LEU A 291 -6.44 20.72 -14.30
CA LEU A 291 -6.48 19.65 -15.29
C LEU A 291 -5.19 19.63 -16.12
N VAL A 292 -4.68 18.43 -16.36
CA VAL A 292 -3.47 18.18 -17.15
C VAL A 292 -3.81 17.27 -18.32
N ASP A 293 -3.51 17.75 -19.53
CA ASP A 293 -3.56 16.98 -20.77
C ASP A 293 -2.71 15.70 -20.66
N LEU A 294 -3.33 14.52 -20.82
CA LEU A 294 -2.66 13.21 -20.86
C LEU A 294 -1.99 12.93 -22.21
N ILE A 295 -2.52 13.54 -23.26
CA ILE A 295 -1.97 13.59 -24.62
C ILE A 295 -1.98 15.05 -25.09
N PRO A 296 -1.19 15.46 -26.09
CA PRO A 296 -1.20 16.83 -26.59
C PRO A 296 -2.61 17.29 -27.01
N GLY A 297 -3.13 18.34 -26.38
CA GLY A 297 -4.49 18.84 -26.64
C GLY A 297 -5.60 17.95 -26.08
N GLY A 298 -5.28 17.07 -25.13
CA GLY A 298 -6.15 16.03 -24.60
C GLY A 298 -7.45 16.54 -23.99
N SER A 299 -7.45 17.73 -23.40
CA SER A 299 -8.65 18.47 -22.94
C SER A 299 -9.71 18.71 -24.02
N LYS A 300 -9.36 18.57 -25.31
CA LYS A 300 -10.29 18.71 -26.45
C LYS A 300 -10.58 17.40 -27.16
N ILE A 301 -9.95 16.30 -26.73
CA ILE A 301 -10.07 14.99 -27.36
C ILE A 301 -10.96 14.13 -26.45
N PRO A 302 -12.23 13.87 -26.81
CA PRO A 302 -13.11 13.03 -26.02
C PRO A 302 -12.60 11.58 -26.03
N VAL A 303 -12.86 10.86 -24.94
CA VAL A 303 -12.55 9.42 -24.87
C VAL A 303 -13.66 8.64 -25.55
N THR A 304 -13.31 7.94 -26.62
CA THR A 304 -14.22 7.07 -27.40
C THR A 304 -14.05 5.60 -26.97
N PRO A 305 -15.06 4.72 -27.21
CA PRO A 305 -15.00 3.30 -26.84
C PRO A 305 -13.74 2.58 -27.33
N ASP A 306 -13.28 2.87 -28.54
CA ASP A 306 -12.07 2.28 -29.15
C ASP A 306 -10.76 2.72 -28.48
N ARG A 307 -10.77 3.86 -27.76
CA ARG A 307 -9.58 4.42 -27.10
C ARG A 307 -9.61 4.36 -25.57
N VAL A 308 -10.61 3.72 -24.97
CA VAL A 308 -10.73 3.60 -23.51
C VAL A 308 -9.51 2.92 -22.90
N GLN A 309 -8.99 1.87 -23.52
CA GLN A 309 -7.82 1.16 -23.01
C GLN A 309 -6.58 2.06 -22.94
N GLU A 310 -6.39 2.93 -23.94
CA GLU A 310 -5.32 3.92 -23.96
C GLU A 310 -5.52 4.94 -22.83
N TYR A 311 -6.74 5.49 -22.72
CA TYR A 311 -7.10 6.45 -21.68
C TYR A 311 -6.84 5.90 -20.28
N VAL A 312 -7.36 4.70 -19.95
CA VAL A 312 -7.18 4.08 -18.63
C VAL A 312 -5.71 3.88 -18.30
N ARG A 313 -4.91 3.41 -19.27
CA ARG A 313 -3.47 3.23 -19.07
C ARG A 313 -2.77 4.57 -18.79
N LEU A 314 -3.05 5.60 -19.58
CA LEU A 314 -2.45 6.93 -19.43
C LEU A 314 -2.86 7.57 -18.10
N TYR A 315 -4.14 7.51 -17.75
CA TYR A 315 -4.68 8.06 -16.51
C TYR A 315 -4.06 7.38 -15.29
N ALA A 316 -4.06 6.04 -15.25
CA ALA A 316 -3.48 5.28 -14.15
C ALA A 316 -1.96 5.58 -13.99
N THR A 317 -1.24 5.64 -15.11
CA THR A 317 0.20 5.95 -15.13
C THR A 317 0.46 7.37 -14.66
N PHE A 318 -0.35 8.34 -15.10
CA PHE A 318 -0.22 9.73 -14.70
C PHE A 318 -0.42 9.90 -13.20
N MET A 319 -1.48 9.31 -12.64
CA MET A 319 -1.82 9.43 -11.23
C MET A 319 -0.82 8.76 -10.29
N MET A 320 -0.26 7.61 -10.65
CA MET A 320 0.70 6.88 -9.80
C MET A 320 2.15 7.32 -9.98
N TYR A 321 2.51 7.87 -11.15
CA TYR A 321 3.90 8.12 -11.50
C TYR A 321 4.10 9.45 -12.23
N GLY A 322 3.29 9.76 -13.24
CA GLY A 322 3.51 10.92 -14.10
C GLY A 322 3.61 12.24 -13.35
N CYS A 323 2.68 12.49 -12.42
CA CYS A 323 2.60 13.73 -11.66
C CYS A 323 3.62 13.87 -10.52
N VAL A 324 4.37 12.81 -10.21
CA VAL A 324 5.35 12.74 -9.10
C VAL A 324 6.66 12.05 -9.49
N ARG A 325 6.96 12.04 -10.80
CA ARG A 325 8.09 11.31 -11.39
C ARG A 325 9.43 11.70 -10.75
N ASP A 326 9.64 13.00 -10.60
CA ASP A 326 10.87 13.59 -10.10
C ASP A 326 11.10 13.26 -8.62
N GLU A 327 10.03 13.31 -7.84
CA GLU A 327 9.98 12.96 -6.43
C GLU A 327 10.28 11.48 -6.21
N LEU A 328 9.63 10.59 -6.96
CA LEU A 328 9.88 9.15 -6.91
C LEU A 328 11.31 8.81 -7.30
N LYS A 329 11.83 9.42 -8.37
CA LYS A 329 13.24 9.25 -8.80
C LYS A 329 14.20 9.66 -7.69
N ALA A 330 14.02 10.85 -7.11
CA ALA A 330 14.87 11.34 -6.03
C ALA A 330 14.79 10.44 -4.79
N MET A 331 13.59 9.98 -4.43
CA MET A 331 13.40 9.04 -3.32
C MET A 331 14.14 7.71 -3.56
N LYS A 332 14.09 7.17 -4.79
CA LYS A 332 14.85 5.97 -5.16
C LYS A 332 16.36 6.19 -5.08
N GLU A 333 16.85 7.32 -5.60
CA GLU A 333 18.27 7.69 -5.49
C GLU A 333 18.71 7.79 -4.02
N GLY A 334 17.86 8.35 -3.16
CA GLY A 334 18.12 8.46 -1.73
C GLY A 334 18.17 7.11 -1.02
N LEU A 335 17.24 6.21 -1.35
CA LEU A 335 17.25 4.83 -0.84
C LEU A 335 18.57 4.12 -1.24
N ASN A 336 18.96 4.28 -2.50
CA ASN A 336 20.16 3.68 -3.06
C ASN A 336 21.47 4.34 -2.60
N ASP A 337 21.42 5.54 -2.00
CA ASP A 337 22.57 6.13 -1.32
C ASP A 337 22.93 5.36 -0.03
N VAL A 338 21.99 4.60 0.54
CA VAL A 338 22.14 3.89 1.82
C VAL A 338 22.12 2.37 1.66
N ILE A 339 21.24 1.84 0.80
CA ILE A 339 21.11 0.40 0.56
C ILE A 339 21.47 0.10 -0.89
N PRO A 340 22.47 -0.76 -1.17
CA PRO A 340 22.80 -1.11 -2.55
C PRO A 340 21.59 -1.77 -3.26
N PRO A 341 21.30 -1.41 -4.54
CA PRO A 341 20.15 -1.93 -5.27
C PRO A 341 20.10 -3.46 -5.35
N GLU A 342 21.26 -4.12 -5.34
CA GLU A 342 21.40 -5.57 -5.43
C GLU A 342 20.71 -6.27 -4.25
N LEU A 343 20.73 -5.66 -3.06
CA LEU A 343 20.08 -6.18 -1.86
C LEU A 343 18.56 -6.06 -1.93
N LEU A 344 18.04 -5.12 -2.72
CA LEU A 344 16.61 -4.89 -2.91
C LEU A 344 16.00 -5.78 -3.99
N SER A 345 16.84 -6.36 -4.87
CA SER A 345 16.44 -7.10 -6.08
C SER A 345 15.56 -8.33 -5.84
N GLY A 346 15.56 -8.88 -4.62
CA GLY A 346 14.74 -10.03 -4.24
C GLY A 346 13.42 -9.66 -3.54
N LEU A 347 13.21 -8.40 -3.18
CA LEU A 347 12.07 -7.99 -2.36
C LEU A 347 10.82 -7.72 -3.21
N THR A 348 9.65 -8.02 -2.65
CA THR A 348 8.35 -7.57 -3.17
C THR A 348 7.90 -6.27 -2.48
N ALA A 349 6.84 -5.64 -2.98
CA ALA A 349 6.26 -4.45 -2.36
C ALA A 349 5.78 -4.73 -0.92
N GLU A 350 5.26 -5.92 -0.66
CA GLU A 350 4.82 -6.37 0.68
C GLU A 350 6.03 -6.57 1.60
N ASP A 351 7.12 -7.14 1.09
CA ASP A 351 8.36 -7.30 1.87
C ASP A 351 8.89 -5.93 2.31
N PHE A 352 8.88 -4.95 1.40
CA PHE A 352 9.29 -3.56 1.68
C PHE A 352 8.45 -2.95 2.81
N GLN A 353 7.13 -3.14 2.75
CA GLN A 353 6.21 -2.63 3.78
C GLN A 353 6.47 -3.27 5.13
N LEU A 354 6.63 -4.59 5.16
CA LEU A 354 6.90 -5.33 6.41
C LEU A 354 8.27 -5.01 7.01
N LEU A 355 9.26 -4.67 6.18
CA LEU A 355 10.54 -4.13 6.65
C LEU A 355 10.38 -2.77 7.32
N LEU A 356 9.54 -1.89 6.77
CA LEU A 356 9.30 -0.54 7.32
C LEU A 356 8.44 -0.57 8.58
N SER A 357 7.29 -1.24 8.56
CA SER A 357 6.31 -1.18 9.65
C SER A 357 6.60 -2.17 10.79
N GLY A 358 7.41 -3.19 10.52
CA GLY A 358 7.60 -4.32 11.43
C GLY A 358 6.42 -5.28 11.31
N GLY A 359 6.71 -6.56 11.05
CA GLY A 359 5.69 -7.59 10.96
C GLY A 359 5.08 -7.89 12.33
N SER A 360 4.02 -7.19 12.71
CA SER A 360 3.14 -7.58 13.82
C SER A 360 1.83 -6.78 13.85
N ALA A 361 1.00 -6.92 12.81
CA ALA A 361 -0.43 -6.84 13.06
C ALA A 361 -0.87 -8.26 13.46
N SER A 362 -1.09 -8.50 14.75
CA SER A 362 -1.87 -9.66 15.18
C SER A 362 -3.23 -9.52 14.51
N ILE A 363 -3.49 -10.33 13.48
CA ILE A 363 -4.78 -10.31 12.80
C ILE A 363 -5.80 -10.82 13.82
N SER A 364 -6.63 -9.92 14.34
CA SER A 364 -7.73 -10.32 15.21
C SER A 364 -8.72 -11.09 14.34
N LEU A 365 -8.73 -12.41 14.50
CA LEU A 365 -9.70 -13.28 13.82
C LEU A 365 -11.13 -12.87 14.16
N SER A 366 -11.36 -12.36 15.37
CA SER A 366 -12.64 -11.81 15.82
C SER A 366 -13.05 -10.58 15.00
N ARG A 367 -12.10 -9.66 14.73
CA ARG A 367 -12.35 -8.50 13.86
C ARG A 367 -12.57 -8.93 12.42
N LEU A 368 -11.74 -9.82 11.89
CA LEU A 368 -11.86 -10.33 10.52
C LEU A 368 -13.24 -11.01 10.30
N LYS A 369 -13.70 -11.82 11.26
CA LYS A 369 -15.06 -12.39 11.25
C LYS A 369 -16.15 -11.34 11.23
N SER A 370 -15.96 -10.20 11.91
CA SER A 370 -16.99 -9.16 12.01
C SER A 370 -17.17 -8.31 10.75
N VAL A 371 -16.16 -8.29 9.87
CA VAL A 371 -16.11 -7.40 8.69
C VAL A 371 -16.31 -8.14 7.36
N ILE A 372 -16.16 -9.47 7.37
CA ILE A 372 -16.48 -10.31 6.21
C ILE A 372 -18.00 -10.35 6.01
N ARG A 373 -18.47 -9.88 4.86
CA ARG A 373 -19.86 -10.08 4.40
C ARG A 373 -19.88 -10.92 3.13
N PHE A 374 -20.89 -11.78 3.02
CA PHE A 374 -21.14 -12.61 1.86
C PHE A 374 -22.21 -11.95 1.00
N ASN A 375 -21.86 -11.56 -0.22
CA ASN A 375 -22.81 -10.98 -1.16
C ASN A 375 -23.26 -12.02 -2.20
N HIS A 376 -24.56 -12.05 -2.50
CA HIS A 376 -25.17 -12.96 -3.47
C HIS A 376 -24.98 -12.43 -4.89
N THR A 377 -24.12 -13.03 -5.71
CA THR A 377 -23.98 -12.62 -7.13
C THR A 377 -24.65 -13.56 -8.12
N HIS A 378 -25.18 -14.71 -7.70
CA HIS A 378 -25.82 -15.66 -8.62
C HIS A 378 -27.04 -16.32 -8.00
N GLY A 379 -28.20 -15.63 -8.00
CA GLY A 379 -29.58 -16.16 -8.01
C GLY A 379 -29.96 -17.45 -7.24
N SER A 380 -29.16 -17.87 -6.26
CA SER A 380 -29.28 -19.18 -5.61
C SER A 380 -30.19 -19.07 -4.38
N SER A 381 -30.91 -20.15 -4.07
CA SER A 381 -31.86 -20.23 -2.95
C SER A 381 -31.27 -19.71 -1.62
N PRO A 382 -32.04 -18.93 -0.82
CA PRO A 382 -31.61 -18.40 0.49
C PRO A 382 -31.01 -19.45 1.43
N THR A 383 -31.50 -20.69 1.33
CA THR A 383 -31.09 -21.83 2.18
C THR A 383 -29.65 -22.33 1.94
N VAL A 384 -29.08 -22.13 0.75
CA VAL A 384 -27.70 -22.53 0.43
C VAL A 384 -26.71 -21.49 0.97
N CYS A 385 -27.13 -20.22 0.99
CA CYS A 385 -26.33 -19.11 1.49
C CYS A 385 -26.23 -19.12 3.02
N ASP A 386 -27.33 -19.40 3.74
CA ASP A 386 -27.30 -19.59 5.19
C ASP A 386 -26.35 -20.70 5.63
N ARG A 387 -26.23 -21.76 4.81
CA ARG A 387 -25.29 -22.86 5.05
C ARG A 387 -23.84 -22.43 4.82
N PHE A 388 -23.57 -21.64 3.78
CA PHE A 388 -22.23 -21.12 3.48
C PHE A 388 -21.77 -20.05 4.47
N GLU A 389 -22.66 -19.19 4.94
CA GLU A 389 -22.37 -18.19 5.97
C GLU A 389 -22.08 -18.85 7.32
N LYS A 390 -22.86 -19.90 7.68
CA LYS A 390 -22.55 -20.77 8.82
C LYS A 390 -21.20 -21.45 8.62
N LEU A 391 -20.92 -22.03 7.45
CA LEU A 391 -19.64 -22.69 7.15
C LEU A 391 -18.47 -21.73 7.28
N GLY A 392 -18.57 -20.51 6.73
CA GLY A 392 -17.55 -19.46 6.81
C GLY A 392 -17.29 -19.01 8.25
N LYS A 393 -18.34 -18.84 9.07
CA LYS A 393 -18.20 -18.55 10.50
C LYS A 393 -17.53 -19.69 11.28
N THR A 394 -17.76 -20.93 10.87
CA THR A 394 -17.16 -22.15 11.44
C THR A 394 -15.71 -22.36 10.96
N LEU A 395 -15.40 -21.94 9.73
CA LEU A 395 -14.07 -22.05 9.09
C LEU A 395 -12.96 -21.27 9.82
N PHE A 396 -13.34 -20.23 10.54
CA PHE A 396 -12.44 -19.40 11.35
C PHE A 396 -12.54 -19.73 12.85
N ASP A 397 -13.23 -20.80 13.23
CA ASP A 397 -13.26 -21.34 14.59
C ASP A 397 -12.27 -22.52 14.67
N PRO A 398 -11.34 -22.57 15.65
CA PRO A 398 -10.29 -23.60 15.68
C PRO A 398 -10.79 -25.05 15.82
N CYS A 399 -12.10 -25.27 16.04
CA CYS A 399 -12.62 -26.55 16.53
C CYS A 399 -13.63 -27.29 15.63
N TYR A 400 -14.05 -26.80 14.44
CA TYR A 400 -15.11 -27.50 13.68
C TYR A 400 -14.99 -27.42 12.15
N PHE A 401 -14.89 -28.58 11.48
CA PHE A 401 -14.82 -28.65 10.02
C PHE A 401 -15.23 -30.00 9.41
N ILE A 402 -16.40 -30.12 8.74
CA ILE A 402 -16.70 -31.17 7.73
C ILE A 402 -17.68 -30.75 6.60
N ASN A 403 -17.26 -31.12 5.37
CA ASN A 403 -17.85 -31.46 4.04
C ASN A 403 -18.44 -30.49 2.98
N PRO A 404 -18.16 -30.78 1.67
CA PRO A 404 -18.47 -29.96 0.50
C PRO A 404 -19.50 -30.61 -0.47
N ARG A 405 -20.51 -29.85 -0.92
CA ARG A 405 -21.22 -30.07 -2.21
C ARG A 405 -22.06 -28.83 -2.61
N CYS A 406 -21.46 -27.67 -2.85
CA CYS A 406 -22.13 -26.63 -3.66
C CYS A 406 -21.08 -25.87 -4.48
N GLY A 407 -21.19 -25.94 -5.80
CA GLY A 407 -20.37 -25.17 -6.74
C GLY A 407 -20.86 -23.73 -6.86
N CYS A 408 -20.69 -22.93 -5.81
CA CYS A 408 -20.99 -21.50 -5.83
C CYS A 408 -19.72 -20.70 -5.56
N ALA A 409 -19.29 -19.88 -6.53
CA ALA A 409 -18.21 -18.93 -6.35
C ALA A 409 -18.72 -17.70 -5.58
N ALA A 410 -18.01 -17.29 -4.53
CA ALA A 410 -18.30 -16.08 -3.77
C ALA A 410 -17.22 -15.02 -4.03
N ARG A 411 -17.64 -13.79 -4.34
CA ARG A 411 -16.77 -12.62 -4.37
C ARG A 411 -16.67 -12.08 -2.94
N VAL A 412 -15.49 -12.20 -2.33
CA VAL A 412 -15.22 -11.63 -1.00
C VAL A 412 -14.99 -10.14 -1.18
N THR A 413 -15.92 -9.34 -0.63
CA THR A 413 -15.72 -7.90 -0.42
C THR A 413 -15.44 -7.73 1.07
N VAL A 414 -14.27 -7.20 1.40
CA VAL A 414 -14.00 -6.68 2.74
C VAL A 414 -14.61 -5.28 2.76
N LEU A 415 -15.45 -4.99 3.75
CA LEU A 415 -15.86 -3.63 4.07
C LEU A 415 -15.72 -3.45 5.58
N ASP A 416 -14.98 -2.40 5.94
CA ASP A 416 -14.64 -1.81 7.26
C ASP A 416 -13.56 -2.47 8.15
#